data_AF-A0A9W9C4D6-F1
#
_entry.id   AF-A0A9W9C4D6-F1
#
_cell.length_a   1.000
_cell.length_b   1.000
_cell.length_c   1.000
_cell.angle_alpha   90.00
_cell.angle_beta   90.00
_cell.angle_gamma   90.00
#
_symmetry.space_group_name_H-M   'P 1'
#
loop_
_entity.id
_entity.type
_entity.pdbx_description
1 polymer ?
#
loop_
_entity_poly.entity_id
_entity_poly.type
_entity_poly.pdbx_seq_one_letter_code
_entity_poly.pdbx_strand_id
1 'polypeptide(L)'
;MPLVLISGYPSAGKTTRALQLKAYCEAKIAATSADARASRLKVHLINDQTLGVSRAVYHTARAEKDARAEEYSAVKRVLSRDDIVIADGMNYIKGFRYQLYCEAKAVSTPSCVVHVGTPADKCREINAALLAAEDKDGGYDDEDFENLIFRYEEPNGMTRWDSPLFIVVQEDEAAWCDQVWDALVGSDGKAKVVRPHQATVLKPATEQNYLYELDKTTSDIVAQITTYQKDHAGEGGGQISVPDVERPLELPATPMTLPQLQRIRRQFITMNRSHSFSKARIKEVFVDFLNSEFLR
;
A
#
# COMPACT_ATOMS: atom_id res chain seq x y z
N MET A 1 4.50 -3.56 -6.96
CA MET A 1 4.95 -2.33 -7.61
C MET A 1 3.74 -1.66 -8.26
N PRO A 2 3.80 -0.34 -8.47
CA PRO A 2 2.62 0.49 -8.30
C PRO A 2 1.59 0.49 -9.43
N LEU A 3 0.36 0.83 -9.04
CA LEU A 3 -0.71 1.24 -9.96
C LEU A 3 -0.73 2.77 -10.10
N VAL A 4 -0.66 3.27 -11.33
CA VAL A 4 -0.83 4.69 -11.67
C VAL A 4 -2.17 4.85 -12.37
N LEU A 5 -3.07 5.61 -11.77
CA LEU A 5 -4.37 5.94 -12.36
C LEU A 5 -4.26 7.28 -13.07
N ILE A 6 -4.46 7.32 -14.38
CA ILE A 6 -4.56 8.57 -15.13
C ILE A 6 -6.03 8.99 -15.16
N SER A 7 -6.33 10.20 -14.69
CA SER A 7 -7.68 10.78 -14.68
C SER A 7 -7.65 12.13 -15.38
N GLY A 8 -8.75 12.52 -16.02
CA GLY A 8 -8.90 13.79 -16.72
C GLY A 8 -10.08 13.72 -17.68
N TYR A 9 -10.47 14.86 -18.23
CA TYR A 9 -11.54 14.91 -19.22
C TYR A 9 -11.25 14.03 -20.47
N PRO A 10 -12.29 13.65 -21.24
CA PRO A 10 -12.09 13.14 -22.59
C PRO A 10 -11.21 14.11 -23.40
N SER A 11 -10.31 13.58 -24.23
CA SER A 11 -9.40 14.36 -25.08
C SER A 11 -8.45 15.33 -24.36
N ALA A 12 -8.31 15.24 -23.03
CA ALA A 12 -7.40 16.08 -22.24
C ALA A 12 -5.88 15.84 -22.46
N GLY A 13 -5.49 14.82 -23.24
CA GLY A 13 -4.08 14.42 -23.42
C GLY A 13 -3.60 13.34 -22.44
N LYS A 14 -4.51 12.60 -21.81
CA LYS A 14 -4.20 11.49 -20.89
C LYS A 14 -3.22 10.48 -21.46
N THR A 15 -3.53 9.92 -22.63
CA THR A 15 -2.68 8.95 -23.30
C THR A 15 -1.30 9.51 -23.65
N THR A 16 -1.22 10.79 -24.04
CA THR A 16 0.07 11.46 -24.25
C THR A 16 0.92 11.46 -22.98
N ARG A 17 0.32 11.82 -21.83
CA ARG A 17 1.01 11.81 -20.53
C ARG A 17 1.34 10.39 -20.05
N ALA A 18 0.45 9.43 -20.28
CA ALA A 18 0.66 8.03 -19.94
C ALA A 18 1.85 7.44 -20.73
N LEU A 19 1.94 7.72 -22.02
CA LEU A 19 3.06 7.30 -22.87
C LEU A 19 4.38 7.99 -22.46
N GLN A 20 4.33 9.27 -22.11
CA GLN A 20 5.50 9.99 -21.59
C GLN A 20 6.03 9.32 -20.31
N LEU A 21 5.14 9.00 -19.36
CA LEU A 21 5.51 8.32 -18.12
C LEU A 21 6.02 6.90 -18.37
N LYS A 22 5.41 6.17 -19.33
CA LYS A 22 5.86 4.84 -19.73
C LYS A 22 7.29 4.88 -20.25
N ALA A 23 7.56 5.74 -21.23
CA ALA A 23 8.88 5.91 -21.83
C ALA A 23 9.93 6.31 -20.78
N TYR A 24 9.57 7.24 -19.89
CA TYR A 24 10.44 7.64 -18.78
C TYR A 24 10.77 6.47 -17.84
N CYS A 25 9.76 5.72 -17.39
CA CYS A 25 9.96 4.57 -16.50
C CYS A 25 10.84 3.51 -17.17
N GLU A 26 10.59 3.18 -18.44
CA GLU A 26 11.38 2.21 -19.20
C GLU A 26 12.85 2.67 -19.35
N ALA A 27 13.09 3.94 -19.66
CA ALA A 27 14.43 4.49 -19.73
C ALA A 27 15.16 4.44 -18.38
N LYS A 28 14.47 4.76 -17.27
CA LYS A 28 15.04 4.74 -15.92
C LYS A 28 15.37 3.32 -15.45
N ILE A 29 14.52 2.34 -15.78
CA ILE A 29 14.78 0.92 -15.54
C ILE A 29 16.03 0.46 -16.29
N ALA A 30 16.15 0.82 -17.58
CA ALA A 30 17.32 0.48 -18.40
C ALA A 30 18.62 1.11 -17.87
N ALA A 31 18.56 2.36 -17.38
CA ALA A 31 19.69 3.06 -16.79
C ALA A 31 20.12 2.50 -15.43
N THR A 32 19.19 1.96 -14.64
CA THR A 32 19.43 1.49 -13.26
C THR A 32 19.76 -0.01 -13.21
N SER A 33 20.55 -0.50 -14.16
CA SER A 33 20.90 -1.93 -14.30
C SER A 33 21.69 -2.51 -13.10
N ALA A 34 22.28 -1.66 -12.26
CA ALA A 34 23.00 -2.08 -11.05
C ALA A 34 22.08 -2.39 -9.85
N ASP A 35 20.84 -1.90 -9.82
CA ASP A 35 19.87 -2.23 -8.77
C ASP A 35 19.05 -3.46 -9.18
N ALA A 36 19.31 -4.60 -8.53
CA ALA A 36 18.60 -5.86 -8.75
C ALA A 36 17.07 -5.76 -8.54
N ARG A 37 16.60 -4.76 -7.80
CA ARG A 37 15.16 -4.51 -7.61
C ARG A 37 14.58 -3.76 -8.80
N ALA A 38 15.21 -2.66 -9.21
CA ALA A 38 14.70 -1.82 -10.29
C ALA A 38 14.77 -2.52 -11.65
N SER A 39 15.81 -3.32 -11.89
CA SER A 39 16.00 -4.08 -13.14
C SER A 39 14.93 -5.16 -13.40
N ARG A 40 14.16 -5.57 -12.38
CA ARG A 40 13.05 -6.54 -12.53
C ARG A 40 11.72 -5.89 -12.87
N LEU A 41 11.63 -4.56 -12.78
CA LEU A 41 10.42 -3.80 -13.08
C LEU A 41 10.03 -3.99 -14.54
N LYS A 42 8.73 -4.19 -14.77
CA LYS A 42 8.12 -4.05 -16.10
C LYS A 42 7.08 -2.96 -16.07
N VAL A 43 6.94 -2.23 -17.17
CA VAL A 43 5.96 -1.15 -17.31
C VAL A 43 4.85 -1.60 -18.25
N HIS A 44 3.61 -1.58 -17.77
CA HIS A 44 2.43 -1.91 -18.56
C HIS A 44 1.58 -0.65 -18.71
N LEU A 45 1.13 -0.39 -19.93
CA LEU A 45 0.13 0.64 -20.21
C LEU A 45 -1.15 -0.09 -20.62
N ILE A 46 -2.23 0.14 -19.88
CA ILE A 46 -3.55 -0.43 -20.15
C ILE A 46 -4.50 0.71 -20.42
N ASN A 47 -5.07 0.74 -21.62
CA ASN A 47 -6.09 1.69 -22.07
C ASN A 47 -6.99 1.05 -23.14
N ASP A 48 -8.05 1.77 -23.54
CA ASP A 48 -9.02 1.30 -24.53
C ASP A 48 -8.34 0.84 -25.84
N GLN A 49 -7.36 1.59 -26.34
CA GLN A 49 -6.64 1.28 -27.58
C GLN A 49 -5.86 -0.03 -27.50
N THR A 50 -5.10 -0.24 -26.42
CA THR A 50 -4.35 -1.49 -26.21
C THR A 50 -5.25 -2.72 -26.06
N LEU A 51 -6.52 -2.51 -25.71
CA LEU A 51 -7.54 -3.56 -25.54
C LEU A 51 -8.42 -3.71 -26.79
N GLY A 52 -8.22 -2.90 -27.84
CA GLY A 52 -9.06 -2.90 -29.04
C GLY A 52 -10.48 -2.41 -28.77
N VAL A 53 -10.69 -1.63 -27.72
CA VAL A 53 -11.98 -1.06 -27.34
C VAL A 53 -12.18 0.26 -28.10
N SER A 54 -13.26 0.35 -28.87
CA SER A 54 -13.62 1.56 -29.61
C SER A 54 -14.20 2.63 -28.67
N ARG A 55 -13.98 3.91 -28.97
CA ARG A 55 -14.63 5.05 -28.26
C ARG A 55 -16.16 5.00 -28.35
N ALA A 56 -16.73 4.33 -29.35
CA ALA A 56 -18.17 4.16 -29.48
C ALA A 56 -18.81 3.35 -28.33
N VAL A 57 -18.03 2.68 -27.48
CA VAL A 57 -18.58 1.99 -26.30
C VAL A 57 -19.22 2.95 -25.30
N TYR A 58 -18.86 4.24 -25.32
CA TYR A 58 -19.41 5.25 -24.42
C TYR A 58 -20.84 5.68 -24.79
N HIS A 59 -21.32 5.32 -25.99
CA HIS A 59 -22.68 5.61 -26.44
C HIS A 59 -23.79 4.93 -25.61
N THR A 60 -23.50 3.76 -25.01
CA THR A 60 -24.49 3.04 -24.21
C THR A 60 -23.90 2.56 -22.89
N ALA A 61 -24.69 2.65 -21.83
CA ALA A 61 -24.27 2.21 -20.50
C ALA A 61 -23.87 0.73 -20.43
N ARG A 62 -24.41 -0.13 -21.31
CA ARG A 62 -24.06 -1.55 -21.37
C ARG A 62 -22.66 -1.74 -21.96
N ALA A 63 -22.40 -1.17 -23.14
CA ALA A 63 -21.09 -1.28 -23.78
C ALA A 63 -19.98 -0.64 -22.94
N GLU A 64 -20.25 0.53 -22.35
CA GLU A 64 -19.34 1.19 -21.42
C GLU A 64 -19.02 0.32 -20.19
N LYS A 65 -20.03 -0.33 -19.61
CA LYS A 65 -19.83 -1.25 -18.48
C LYS A 65 -18.93 -2.42 -18.89
N ASP A 66 -19.15 -2.99 -20.07
CA ASP A 66 -18.36 -4.11 -20.57
C ASP A 66 -16.91 -3.68 -20.87
N ALA A 67 -16.70 -2.49 -21.44
CA ALA A 67 -15.38 -1.89 -21.64
C ALA A 67 -14.64 -1.67 -20.32
N ARG A 68 -15.29 -1.09 -19.30
CA ARG A 68 -14.71 -0.92 -17.96
C ARG A 68 -14.38 -2.27 -17.31
N ALA A 69 -15.19 -3.30 -17.54
CA ALA A 69 -14.90 -4.64 -17.03
C ALA A 69 -13.67 -5.26 -17.70
N GLU A 70 -13.47 -5.04 -19.00
CA GLU A 70 -12.27 -5.50 -19.70
C GLU A 70 -11.01 -4.76 -19.22
N GLU A 71 -11.06 -3.43 -19.10
CA GLU A 71 -9.93 -2.65 -18.55
C GLU A 71 -9.57 -3.11 -17.14
N TYR A 72 -10.58 -3.25 -16.26
CA TYR A 72 -10.39 -3.75 -14.91
C TYR A 72 -9.74 -5.14 -14.89
N SER A 73 -10.22 -6.05 -15.74
CA SER A 73 -9.66 -7.40 -15.86
C SER A 73 -8.22 -7.37 -16.35
N ALA A 74 -7.91 -6.53 -17.35
CA ALA A 74 -6.57 -6.36 -17.88
C ALA A 74 -5.59 -5.81 -16.84
N VAL A 75 -5.95 -4.73 -16.12
CA VAL A 75 -5.15 -4.18 -15.02
C VAL A 75 -4.90 -5.26 -13.97
N LYS A 76 -5.94 -5.97 -13.54
CA LYS A 76 -5.85 -7.01 -12.51
C LYS A 76 -4.91 -8.15 -12.89
N ARG A 77 -4.88 -8.56 -14.18
CA ARG A 77 -4.01 -9.64 -14.68
C ARG A 77 -2.52 -9.30 -14.56
N VAL A 78 -2.14 -8.04 -14.76
CA VAL A 78 -0.73 -7.61 -14.78
C VAL A 78 -0.27 -6.99 -13.45
N LEU A 79 -1.20 -6.72 -12.53
CA LEU A 79 -0.89 -6.08 -11.27
C LEU A 79 -0.11 -7.04 -10.36
N SER A 80 1.15 -6.71 -10.10
CA SER A 80 2.02 -7.56 -9.28
C SER A 80 2.99 -6.77 -8.42
N ARG A 81 3.80 -7.49 -7.64
CA ARG A 81 4.88 -6.89 -6.88
C ARG A 81 5.99 -6.34 -7.77
N ASP A 82 6.17 -6.82 -8.99
CA ASP A 82 7.29 -6.51 -9.90
C ASP A 82 6.91 -5.66 -11.13
N ASP A 83 5.67 -5.15 -11.18
CA ASP A 83 5.14 -4.41 -12.33
C ASP A 83 4.72 -2.97 -11.95
N ILE A 84 4.97 -2.01 -12.82
CA ILE A 84 4.33 -0.68 -12.82
C ILE A 84 3.19 -0.74 -13.83
N VAL A 85 1.97 -0.51 -13.37
CA VAL A 85 0.78 -0.55 -14.23
C VAL A 85 0.23 0.86 -14.35
N ILE A 86 0.22 1.41 -15.56
CA ILE A 86 -0.37 2.69 -15.90
C ILE A 86 -1.76 2.40 -16.50
N ALA A 87 -2.81 2.73 -15.74
CA ALA A 87 -4.19 2.64 -16.19
C ALA A 87 -4.60 3.99 -16.81
N ASP A 88 -4.64 4.00 -18.14
CA ASP A 88 -4.97 5.14 -19.00
C ASP A 88 -6.32 4.94 -19.71
N GLY A 89 -7.23 4.18 -19.12
CA GLY A 89 -8.64 4.25 -19.51
C GLY A 89 -9.29 5.54 -19.05
N MET A 90 -10.61 5.63 -19.21
CA MET A 90 -11.31 6.89 -19.00
C MET A 90 -11.29 7.34 -17.54
N ASN A 91 -11.36 6.41 -16.58
CA ASN A 91 -11.20 6.67 -15.13
C ASN A 91 -12.02 7.84 -14.55
N TYR A 92 -13.08 8.23 -15.25
CA TYR A 92 -13.83 9.47 -15.03
C TYR A 92 -14.80 9.41 -13.84
N ILE A 93 -15.19 8.21 -13.40
CA ILE A 93 -16.07 8.04 -12.24
C ILE A 93 -15.28 7.55 -11.02
N LYS A 94 -15.57 8.11 -9.85
CA LYS A 94 -14.96 7.78 -8.56
C LYS A 94 -15.11 6.29 -8.22
N GLY A 95 -16.27 5.71 -8.52
CA GLY A 95 -16.55 4.30 -8.24
C GLY A 95 -15.57 3.36 -8.94
N PHE A 96 -15.18 3.67 -10.18
CA PHE A 96 -14.24 2.86 -10.94
C PHE A 96 -12.80 3.03 -10.44
N ARG A 97 -12.37 4.27 -10.18
CA ARG A 97 -11.06 4.53 -9.54
C ARG A 97 -10.92 3.80 -8.21
N TYR A 98 -11.99 3.77 -7.40
CA TYR A 98 -12.02 3.02 -6.15
C TYR A 98 -11.84 1.50 -6.36
N GLN A 99 -12.48 0.92 -7.38
CA GLN A 99 -12.32 -0.50 -7.71
C GLN A 99 -10.87 -0.84 -8.07
N LEU A 100 -10.22 -0.04 -8.92
CA LEU A 100 -8.82 -0.23 -9.27
C LEU A 100 -7.89 -0.05 -8.05
N TYR A 101 -8.15 0.96 -7.21
CA TYR A 101 -7.44 1.13 -5.94
C TYR A 101 -7.57 -0.09 -5.02
N CYS A 102 -8.76 -0.69 -4.92
CA CYS A 102 -8.99 -1.90 -4.13
C CYS A 102 -8.12 -3.07 -4.61
N GLU A 103 -7.92 -3.24 -5.92
CA GLU A 103 -7.02 -4.26 -6.46
C GLU A 103 -5.56 -3.99 -6.08
N ALA A 104 -5.10 -2.74 -6.21
CA ALA A 104 -3.76 -2.35 -5.77
C ALA A 104 -3.55 -2.61 -4.27
N LYS A 105 -4.55 -2.28 -3.46
CA LYS A 105 -4.55 -2.57 -2.03
C LYS A 105 -4.52 -4.07 -1.75
N ALA A 106 -5.26 -4.89 -2.49
CA ALA A 106 -5.32 -6.34 -2.32
C ALA A 106 -3.95 -7.01 -2.54
N VAL A 107 -3.20 -6.56 -3.56
CA VAL A 107 -1.83 -7.05 -3.80
C VAL A 107 -0.75 -6.32 -2.99
N SER A 108 -1.16 -5.44 -2.06
CA SER A 108 -0.28 -4.65 -1.19
C SER A 108 0.73 -3.79 -1.97
N THR A 109 0.26 -3.14 -3.02
CA THR A 109 1.10 -2.29 -3.86
C THR A 109 0.73 -0.81 -3.76
N PRO A 110 1.68 0.14 -3.86
CA PRO A 110 1.33 1.56 -3.86
C PRO A 110 0.47 1.93 -5.07
N SER A 111 -0.34 2.95 -4.91
CA SER A 111 -1.11 3.54 -5.99
C SER A 111 -1.09 5.06 -5.92
N CYS A 112 -1.13 5.73 -7.06
CA CYS A 112 -1.31 7.17 -7.15
C CYS A 112 -2.30 7.54 -8.26
N VAL A 113 -2.89 8.73 -8.12
CA VAL A 113 -3.70 9.35 -9.17
C VAL A 113 -2.90 10.49 -9.79
N VAL A 114 -2.77 10.47 -11.11
CA VAL A 114 -2.26 11.58 -11.93
C VAL A 114 -3.46 12.21 -12.62
N HIS A 115 -3.73 13.47 -12.28
CA HIS A 115 -4.83 14.24 -12.87
C HIS A 115 -4.29 15.12 -14.01
N VAL A 116 -4.80 14.90 -15.22
CA VAL A 116 -4.53 15.75 -16.39
C VAL A 116 -5.52 16.90 -16.40
N GLY A 117 -5.07 18.07 -15.94
CA GLY A 117 -5.89 19.25 -15.65
C GLY A 117 -6.14 20.16 -16.85
N THR A 118 -6.44 19.59 -18.02
CA THR A 118 -6.75 20.38 -19.22
C THR A 118 -8.18 20.93 -19.12
N PRO A 119 -8.43 22.25 -19.30
CA PRO A 119 -9.77 22.82 -19.22
C PRO A 119 -10.75 22.20 -20.25
N ALA A 120 -12.03 22.13 -19.90
CA ALA A 120 -13.06 21.51 -20.76
C ALA A 120 -13.16 22.16 -22.15
N ASP A 121 -13.09 23.49 -22.23
CA ASP A 121 -13.14 24.21 -23.52
C ASP A 121 -11.95 23.83 -24.42
N LYS A 122 -10.77 23.66 -23.83
CA LYS A 122 -9.61 23.19 -24.56
C LYS A 122 -9.77 21.74 -25.01
N CYS A 123 -10.37 20.89 -24.18
CA CYS A 123 -10.69 19.51 -24.54
C CYS A 123 -11.66 19.44 -25.73
N ARG A 124 -12.63 20.36 -25.84
CA ARG A 124 -13.54 20.47 -26.99
C ARG A 124 -12.79 20.81 -28.27
N GLU A 125 -11.90 21.81 -28.23
CA GLU A 125 -11.04 22.16 -29.37
C GLU A 125 -10.21 20.97 -29.85
N ILE A 126 -9.60 20.25 -28.90
CA ILE A 126 -8.80 19.06 -29.20
C ILE A 126 -9.68 17.95 -29.78
N ASN A 127 -10.87 17.71 -29.22
CA ASN A 127 -11.78 16.69 -29.72
C ASN A 127 -12.21 16.97 -31.16
N ALA A 128 -12.58 18.21 -31.47
CA ALA A 128 -12.94 18.62 -32.83
C ALA A 128 -11.77 18.43 -33.81
N ALA A 129 -10.55 18.78 -33.40
CA ALA A 129 -9.35 18.56 -34.22
C ALA A 129 -9.04 17.06 -34.44
N LEU A 130 -9.33 16.21 -33.44
CA LEU A 130 -9.16 14.75 -33.54
C LEU A 130 -10.23 14.11 -34.43
N LEU A 131 -11.48 14.59 -34.39
CA LEU A 131 -12.56 14.15 -35.29
C LEU A 131 -12.27 14.51 -36.75
N ALA A 132 -11.65 15.68 -37.00
CA ALA A 132 -11.30 16.14 -38.34
C ALA A 132 -10.05 15.44 -38.92
N ALA A 133 -9.26 14.76 -38.09
CA ALA A 133 -8.02 14.11 -38.49
C ALA A 133 -8.24 12.63 -38.79
N GLU A 134 -8.33 12.26 -40.07
CA GLU A 134 -8.51 10.87 -40.52
C GLU A 134 -7.28 9.96 -40.24
N ASP A 135 -6.12 10.55 -39.97
CA ASP A 135 -4.85 9.87 -39.71
C ASP A 135 -4.58 9.57 -38.23
N LYS A 136 -5.48 9.98 -37.34
CA LYS A 136 -5.36 9.81 -35.88
C LYS A 136 -6.37 8.81 -35.34
N ASP A 137 -6.18 8.42 -34.08
CA ASP A 137 -7.06 7.53 -33.29
C ASP A 137 -8.48 8.11 -33.02
N GLY A 138 -8.85 9.20 -33.69
CA GLY A 138 -10.16 9.83 -33.64
C GLY A 138 -10.49 10.56 -32.33
N GLY A 139 -11.52 11.39 -32.40
CA GLY A 139 -12.18 11.98 -31.22
C GLY A 139 -13.35 11.12 -30.73
N TYR A 140 -14.02 11.60 -29.69
CA TYR A 140 -15.34 11.10 -29.30
C TYR A 140 -16.42 11.80 -30.13
N ASP A 141 -17.52 11.11 -30.42
CA ASP A 141 -18.72 11.78 -30.95
C ASP A 141 -19.15 12.92 -30.03
N ASP A 142 -19.72 14.00 -30.58
CA ASP A 142 -20.04 15.20 -29.81
C ASP A 142 -21.01 14.92 -28.65
N GLU A 143 -22.00 14.03 -28.84
CA GLU A 143 -22.95 13.66 -27.79
C GLU A 143 -22.26 12.88 -26.66
N ASP A 144 -21.43 11.90 -27.04
CA ASP A 144 -20.65 11.10 -26.10
C ASP A 144 -19.63 11.97 -25.34
N PHE A 145 -18.99 12.91 -26.03
CA PHE A 145 -18.01 13.83 -25.45
C PHE A 145 -18.65 14.69 -24.35
N GLU A 146 -19.76 15.37 -24.64
CA GLU A 146 -20.44 16.21 -23.65
C GLU A 146 -21.01 15.37 -22.50
N ASN A 147 -21.50 14.16 -22.78
CA ASN A 147 -21.93 13.22 -21.76
C ASN A 147 -20.78 12.85 -20.80
N LEU A 148 -19.59 12.57 -21.34
CA LEU A 148 -18.39 12.23 -20.57
C LEU A 148 -17.88 13.41 -19.75
N ILE A 149 -17.89 14.63 -20.30
CA ILE A 149 -17.57 15.87 -19.56
C ILE A 149 -18.53 16.03 -18.38
N PHE A 150 -19.84 15.91 -18.62
CA PHE A 150 -20.87 16.09 -17.59
C PHE A 150 -20.77 15.06 -16.46
N ARG A 151 -20.40 13.82 -16.78
CA ARG A 151 -20.28 12.71 -15.83
C ARG A 151 -18.92 12.64 -15.13
N TYR A 152 -17.95 13.48 -15.52
CA TYR A 152 -16.62 13.45 -14.94
C TYR A 152 -16.64 13.85 -13.47
N GLU A 153 -16.19 12.95 -12.60
CA GLU A 153 -16.01 13.17 -11.17
C GLU A 153 -14.53 13.38 -10.89
N GLU A 154 -14.11 14.63 -10.70
CA GLU A 154 -12.72 14.98 -10.41
C GLU A 154 -12.15 14.21 -9.20
N PRO A 155 -10.87 13.78 -9.26
CA PRO A 155 -10.19 13.17 -8.12
C PRO A 155 -10.23 14.07 -6.88
N ASN A 156 -10.64 13.51 -5.73
CA ASN A 156 -10.89 14.29 -4.53
C ASN A 156 -9.66 14.36 -3.60
N GLY A 157 -9.07 15.55 -3.46
CA GLY A 157 -7.92 15.80 -2.57
C GLY A 157 -8.13 15.47 -1.09
N MET A 158 -9.37 15.48 -0.59
CA MET A 158 -9.72 15.11 0.79
C MET A 158 -9.76 13.60 1.01
N THR A 159 -9.78 12.81 -0.07
CA THR A 159 -9.86 11.36 -0.01
C THR A 159 -8.48 10.79 -0.31
N ARG A 160 -7.79 10.26 0.71
CA ARG A 160 -6.39 9.79 0.56
C ARG A 160 -6.14 8.86 -0.63
N TRP A 161 -7.08 7.95 -0.93
CA TRP A 161 -6.93 7.00 -2.04
C TRP A 161 -7.27 7.59 -3.42
N ASP A 162 -8.02 8.69 -3.46
CA ASP A 162 -8.47 9.38 -4.68
C ASP A 162 -7.78 10.73 -4.88
N SER A 163 -6.83 11.07 -4.00
CA SER A 163 -6.16 12.36 -4.01
C SER A 163 -5.32 12.48 -5.29
N PRO A 164 -5.46 13.57 -6.08
CA PRO A 164 -4.63 13.80 -7.26
C PRO A 164 -3.21 14.18 -6.82
N LEU A 165 -2.40 13.16 -6.54
CA LEU A 165 -1.03 13.34 -6.04
C LEU A 165 -0.15 14.12 -7.02
N PHE A 166 -0.48 14.04 -8.31
CA PHE A 166 0.16 14.80 -9.37
C PHE A 166 -0.93 15.42 -10.22
N ILE A 167 -0.83 16.73 -10.47
CA ILE A 167 -1.68 17.45 -11.40
C ILE A 167 -0.76 17.90 -12.53
N VAL A 168 -1.10 17.54 -13.76
CA VAL A 168 -0.29 17.78 -14.96
C VAL A 168 -1.13 18.56 -15.96
N VAL A 169 -0.65 19.72 -16.39
CA VAL A 169 -1.25 20.50 -17.48
C VAL A 169 -0.54 20.23 -18.80
N GLN A 170 -1.07 20.68 -19.94
CA GLN A 170 -0.53 20.33 -21.26
C GLN A 170 0.86 20.94 -21.54
N GLU A 171 1.18 22.05 -20.89
CA GLU A 171 2.44 22.77 -21.03
C GLU A 171 3.57 22.19 -20.18
N ASP A 172 3.24 21.30 -19.22
CA ASP A 172 4.22 20.76 -18.30
C ASP A 172 5.28 19.92 -19.00
N GLU A 173 6.54 20.22 -18.67
CA GLU A 173 7.70 19.41 -19.03
C GLU A 173 7.73 18.08 -18.27
N ALA A 174 8.61 17.16 -18.66
CA ALA A 174 8.65 15.80 -18.13
C ALA A 174 9.06 15.65 -16.65
N ALA A 175 9.34 16.75 -15.94
CA ALA A 175 9.87 16.73 -14.57
C ALA A 175 8.93 16.05 -13.54
N TRP A 176 7.62 15.99 -13.82
CA TRP A 176 6.66 15.27 -12.98
C TRP A 176 6.87 13.74 -13.01
N CYS A 177 7.49 13.19 -14.05
CA CYS A 177 7.77 11.76 -14.16
C CYS A 177 8.78 11.29 -13.10
N ASP A 178 9.77 12.14 -12.77
CA ASP A 178 10.71 11.90 -11.67
C ASP A 178 9.97 11.76 -10.34
N GLN A 179 9.05 12.69 -10.06
CA GLN A 179 8.29 12.71 -8.82
C GLN A 179 7.35 11.51 -8.70
N VAL A 180 6.71 11.11 -9.82
CA VAL A 180 5.93 9.88 -9.88
C VAL A 180 6.83 8.68 -9.57
N TRP A 181 7.97 8.54 -10.25
CA TRP A 181 8.90 7.45 -10.00
C TRP A 181 9.31 7.36 -8.52
N ASP A 182 9.70 8.47 -7.92
CA ASP A 182 10.15 8.51 -6.52
C ASP A 182 9.00 8.17 -5.56
N ALA A 183 7.77 8.60 -5.85
CA ALA A 183 6.60 8.23 -5.06
C ALA A 183 6.27 6.74 -5.13
N LEU A 184 6.59 6.11 -6.26
CA LEU A 184 6.23 4.75 -6.64
C LEU A 184 7.28 3.70 -6.23
N VAL A 185 8.53 3.95 -6.59
CA VAL A 185 9.66 3.04 -6.40
C VAL A 185 10.44 3.40 -5.13
N GLY A 186 10.44 4.68 -4.74
CA GLY A 186 11.25 5.24 -3.66
C GLY A 186 12.55 5.85 -4.19
N SER A 187 13.13 6.78 -3.42
CA SER A 187 14.47 7.30 -3.63
C SER A 187 15.50 6.49 -2.82
N ASP A 188 16.74 6.40 -3.33
CA ASP A 188 17.92 5.90 -2.60
C ASP A 188 17.78 4.50 -1.97
N GLY A 189 17.19 3.54 -2.68
CA GLY A 189 17.11 2.14 -2.27
C GLY A 189 16.11 1.83 -1.15
N LYS A 190 15.36 2.83 -0.66
CA LYS A 190 14.28 2.62 0.31
C LYS A 190 12.95 2.47 -0.41
N ALA A 191 12.62 1.22 -0.73
CA ALA A 191 11.30 0.88 -1.26
C ALA A 191 10.18 1.41 -0.36
N LYS A 192 9.22 2.12 -0.95
CA LYS A 192 7.98 2.52 -0.25
C LYS A 192 7.12 1.27 -0.03
N VAL A 193 7.32 0.59 1.10
CA VAL A 193 6.55 -0.60 1.47
C VAL A 193 5.17 -0.17 1.96
N VAL A 194 4.13 -0.49 1.18
CA VAL A 194 2.75 -0.35 1.66
C VAL A 194 2.53 -1.40 2.73
N ARG A 195 2.30 -0.95 3.97
CA ARG A 195 1.95 -1.87 5.07
C ARG A 195 0.57 -2.47 4.77
N PRO A 196 0.46 -3.82 4.68
CA PRO A 196 -0.84 -4.47 4.49
C PRO A 196 -1.81 -4.06 5.60
N HIS A 197 -3.08 -3.89 5.25
CA HIS A 197 -4.08 -3.55 6.25
C HIS A 197 -4.29 -4.74 7.20
N GLN A 198 -4.19 -4.52 8.52
CA GLN A 198 -4.24 -5.63 9.50
C GLN A 198 -5.54 -6.45 9.45
N ALA A 199 -6.63 -5.87 8.94
CA ALA A 199 -7.91 -6.57 8.77
C ALA A 199 -7.89 -7.61 7.62
N THR A 200 -6.99 -7.49 6.65
CA THR A 200 -6.90 -8.39 5.48
C THR A 200 -5.72 -9.34 5.54
N VAL A 201 -4.84 -9.20 6.55
CA VAL A 201 -3.77 -10.15 6.80
C VAL A 201 -4.36 -11.33 7.56
N LEU A 202 -4.36 -12.52 6.94
CA LEU A 202 -4.66 -13.77 7.62
C LEU A 202 -3.72 -13.89 8.82
N LYS A 203 -4.28 -13.79 10.03
CA LYS A 203 -3.51 -14.02 11.25
C LYS A 203 -3.02 -15.47 11.22
N PRO A 204 -1.75 -15.74 11.57
CA PRO A 204 -1.29 -17.11 11.80
C PRO A 204 -2.28 -17.81 12.75
N ALA A 205 -2.56 -19.09 12.50
CA ALA A 205 -3.44 -19.87 13.37
C ALA A 205 -2.86 -19.84 14.79
N THR A 206 -3.52 -19.11 15.70
CA THR A 206 -3.14 -19.06 17.11
C THR A 206 -3.47 -20.41 17.74
N GLU A 207 -2.50 -21.01 18.45
CA GLU A 207 -2.76 -22.19 19.26
C GLU A 207 -3.96 -21.94 20.21
N GLN A 208 -4.88 -22.90 20.34
CA GLN A 208 -6.07 -22.76 21.21
C GLN A 208 -5.66 -22.32 22.63
N ASN A 209 -6.41 -21.40 23.25
CA ASN A 209 -6.12 -20.88 24.61
C ASN A 209 -4.78 -20.12 24.78
N TYR A 210 -4.12 -19.66 23.71
CA TYR A 210 -2.85 -18.94 23.81
C TYR A 210 -2.90 -17.74 24.78
N LEU A 211 -3.93 -16.89 24.71
CA LEU A 211 -4.01 -15.70 25.58
C LEU A 211 -4.15 -16.06 27.06
N TYR A 212 -4.84 -17.16 27.37
CA TYR A 212 -4.95 -17.66 28.74
C TYR A 212 -3.60 -18.16 29.25
N GLU A 213 -2.89 -18.96 28.45
CA GLU A 213 -1.55 -19.46 28.79
C GLU A 213 -0.53 -18.32 28.95
N LEU A 214 -0.62 -17.29 28.09
CA LEU A 214 0.22 -16.10 28.19
C LEU A 214 -0.03 -15.34 29.50
N ASP A 215 -1.29 -15.12 29.86
CA ASP A 215 -1.65 -14.39 31.07
C ASP A 215 -1.26 -15.17 32.34
N LYS A 216 -1.53 -16.48 32.36
CA LYS A 216 -1.20 -17.38 33.48
C LYS A 216 0.31 -17.50 33.68
N THR A 217 1.05 -17.86 32.63
CA THR A 217 2.51 -18.08 32.72
C THR A 217 3.24 -16.81 33.15
N THR A 218 2.84 -15.66 32.61
CA THR A 218 3.45 -14.37 33.01
C THR A 218 3.07 -13.97 34.45
N SER A 219 1.87 -14.31 34.93
CA SER A 219 1.49 -14.12 36.33
C SER A 219 2.33 -14.97 37.26
N ASP A 220 2.52 -16.24 36.93
CA ASP A 220 3.26 -17.21 37.74
C ASP A 220 4.73 -16.76 37.92
N ILE A 221 5.36 -16.26 36.86
CA ILE A 221 6.73 -15.72 36.92
C ILE A 221 6.79 -14.44 37.78
N VAL A 222 5.84 -13.52 37.63
CA VAL A 222 5.79 -12.31 38.49
C VAL A 222 5.56 -12.67 39.96
N ALA A 223 4.77 -13.71 40.23
CA ALA A 223 4.58 -14.23 41.58
C ALA A 223 5.88 -14.81 42.15
N GLN A 224 6.65 -15.58 41.37
CA GLN A 224 7.96 -16.08 41.77
C GLN A 224 8.94 -14.94 42.14
N ILE A 225 8.98 -13.87 41.33
CA ILE A 225 9.79 -12.67 41.64
C ILE A 225 9.37 -12.05 42.96
N THR A 226 8.06 -11.88 43.16
CA THR A 226 7.51 -11.25 44.37
C THR A 226 7.79 -12.10 45.62
N THR A 227 7.73 -13.43 45.51
CA THR A 227 8.08 -14.35 46.60
C THR A 227 9.56 -14.27 46.91
N TYR A 228 10.43 -14.34 45.90
CA TYR A 228 11.88 -14.24 46.09
C TYR A 228 12.29 -12.93 46.80
N GLN A 229 11.72 -11.80 46.38
CA GLN A 229 11.97 -10.49 46.97
C GLN A 229 11.51 -10.39 48.44
N LYS A 230 10.48 -11.15 48.84
CA LYS A 230 10.03 -11.21 50.24
C LYS A 230 10.98 -12.04 51.09
N ASP A 231 11.48 -13.15 50.55
CA ASP A 231 12.37 -14.06 51.25
C ASP A 231 13.80 -13.47 51.40
N HIS A 232 14.20 -12.59 50.48
CA HIS A 232 15.50 -11.90 50.47
C HIS A 232 15.34 -10.40 50.71
N ALA A 233 14.54 -10.04 51.73
CA ALA A 233 14.22 -8.65 52.02
C ALA A 233 15.48 -7.83 52.37
N GLY A 234 15.75 -6.80 51.58
CA GLY A 234 16.91 -5.90 51.77
C GLY A 234 18.15 -6.31 50.98
N GLU A 235 18.14 -7.45 50.32
CA GLU A 235 19.18 -7.86 49.37
C GLU A 235 18.85 -7.32 47.97
N GLY A 236 19.89 -6.84 47.27
CA GLY A 236 19.78 -6.39 45.89
C GLY A 236 20.19 -7.50 44.91
N GLY A 237 19.49 -7.61 43.79
CA GLY A 237 19.78 -8.60 42.77
C GLY A 237 19.30 -10.02 43.12
N GLY A 238 19.91 -11.02 42.49
CA GLY A 238 19.58 -12.43 42.66
C GLY A 238 19.25 -13.13 41.35
N GLN A 239 19.20 -14.46 41.38
CA GLN A 239 18.82 -15.29 40.24
C GLN A 239 17.68 -16.22 40.60
N ILE A 240 16.62 -16.20 39.79
CA ILE A 240 15.48 -17.11 39.93
C ILE A 240 15.56 -18.14 38.79
N SER A 241 15.61 -19.42 39.16
CA SER A 241 15.50 -20.52 38.20
C SER A 241 14.04 -20.78 37.87
N VAL A 242 13.65 -20.53 36.62
CA VAL A 242 12.28 -20.80 36.13
C VAL A 242 12.26 -22.21 35.54
N PRO A 243 11.31 -23.09 35.94
CA PRO A 243 11.22 -24.44 35.39
C PRO A 243 11.01 -24.42 33.86
N ASP A 244 11.72 -25.30 33.16
CA ASP A 244 11.73 -25.43 31.69
C ASP A 244 12.36 -24.24 30.95
N VAL A 245 13.18 -23.44 31.63
CA VAL A 245 13.99 -22.37 31.03
C VAL A 245 15.45 -22.57 31.42
N GLU A 246 16.33 -22.69 30.43
CA GLU A 246 17.77 -22.89 30.70
C GLU A 246 18.43 -21.63 31.30
N ARG A 247 17.97 -20.46 30.87
CA ARG A 247 18.51 -19.18 31.32
C ARG A 247 17.83 -18.71 32.61
N PRO A 248 18.58 -18.39 33.68
CA PRO A 248 17.99 -17.84 34.89
C PRO A 248 17.44 -16.43 34.65
N LEU A 249 16.41 -16.08 35.43
CA LEU A 249 15.93 -14.71 35.53
C LEU A 249 16.86 -13.93 36.47
N GLU A 250 17.51 -12.89 35.96
CA GLU A 250 18.44 -12.05 36.70
C GLU A 250 17.71 -10.83 37.26
N LEU A 251 17.63 -10.72 38.59
CA LEU A 251 16.96 -9.60 39.21
C LEU A 251 17.87 -8.35 39.23
N PRO A 252 17.31 -7.15 39.07
CA PRO A 252 18.06 -5.91 39.15
C PRO A 252 18.56 -5.65 40.58
N ALA A 253 19.67 -4.89 40.70
CA ALA A 253 20.26 -4.51 41.99
C ALA A 253 19.28 -3.75 42.90
N THR A 254 18.38 -2.96 42.31
CA THR A 254 17.30 -2.29 43.03
C THR A 254 16.02 -3.11 42.92
N PRO A 255 15.42 -3.57 44.03
CA PRO A 255 14.21 -4.38 43.98
C PRO A 255 13.04 -3.60 43.37
N MET A 256 12.39 -4.20 42.38
CA MET A 256 11.24 -3.61 41.72
C MET A 256 9.95 -3.83 42.52
N THR A 257 9.10 -2.81 42.54
CA THR A 257 7.78 -2.89 43.18
C THR A 257 6.80 -3.72 42.33
N LEU A 258 5.81 -4.35 42.98
CA LEU A 258 4.77 -5.11 42.28
C LEU A 258 4.05 -4.31 41.17
N PRO A 259 3.71 -3.02 41.34
CA PRO A 259 3.14 -2.22 40.26
C PRO A 259 4.06 -2.06 39.04
N GLN A 260 5.38 -1.97 39.24
CA GLN A 260 6.33 -1.88 38.14
C GLN A 260 6.41 -3.21 37.37
N LEU A 261 6.47 -4.34 38.09
CA LEU A 261 6.44 -5.69 37.49
C LEU A 261 5.14 -5.92 36.68
N GLN A 262 3.99 -5.51 37.23
CA GLN A 262 2.71 -5.60 36.53
C GLN A 262 2.66 -4.69 35.28
N ARG A 263 3.34 -3.54 35.30
CA ARG A 263 3.45 -2.66 34.12
C ARG A 263 4.25 -3.33 33.00
N ILE A 264 5.43 -3.88 33.31
CA ILE A 264 6.28 -4.61 32.35
C ILE A 264 5.53 -5.82 31.78
N ARG A 265 4.81 -6.57 32.63
CA ARG A 265 3.94 -7.67 32.20
C ARG A 265 2.85 -7.22 31.22
N ARG A 266 2.14 -6.13 31.50
CA ARG A 266 1.11 -5.61 30.57
C ARG A 266 1.70 -5.19 29.23
N GLN A 267 2.92 -4.63 29.23
CA GLN A 267 3.63 -4.27 27.99
C GLN A 267 3.94 -5.51 27.16
N PHE A 268 4.45 -6.58 27.80
CA PHE A 268 4.71 -7.86 27.16
C PHE A 268 3.44 -8.50 26.58
N ILE A 269 2.35 -8.57 27.37
CA ILE A 269 1.07 -9.12 26.92
C ILE A 269 0.53 -8.32 25.73
N THR A 270 0.60 -6.99 25.78
CA THR A 270 0.13 -6.13 24.68
C THR A 270 0.90 -6.38 23.40
N MET A 271 2.24 -6.52 23.48
CA MET A 271 3.12 -6.78 22.34
C MET A 271 2.82 -8.14 21.69
N ASN A 272 2.58 -9.17 22.51
CA ASN A 272 2.43 -10.55 22.06
C ASN A 272 0.97 -10.98 21.87
N ARG A 273 0.02 -10.04 21.99
CA ARG A 273 -1.40 -10.26 21.67
C ARG A 273 -1.65 -10.37 20.17
N SER A 274 -0.89 -9.63 19.35
CA SER A 274 -0.98 -9.65 17.88
C SER A 274 0.04 -10.56 17.21
N HIS A 275 1.16 -10.82 17.88
CA HIS A 275 2.24 -11.70 17.41
C HIS A 275 2.36 -12.90 18.34
N SER A 276 1.51 -13.91 18.13
CA SER A 276 1.57 -15.15 18.90
C SER A 276 2.78 -15.99 18.50
N PHE A 277 3.38 -16.66 19.48
CA PHE A 277 4.37 -17.71 19.30
C PHE A 277 3.90 -18.97 20.03
N SER A 278 4.64 -20.08 19.89
CA SER A 278 4.24 -21.35 20.51
C SER A 278 4.22 -21.28 22.04
N LYS A 279 3.23 -21.91 22.68
CA LYS A 279 3.06 -21.90 24.15
C LYS A 279 4.31 -22.33 24.91
N ALA A 280 5.06 -23.30 24.37
CA ALA A 280 6.29 -23.80 24.99
C ALA A 280 7.34 -22.69 25.21
N ARG A 281 7.29 -21.63 24.40
CA ARG A 281 8.26 -20.53 24.43
C ARG A 281 7.83 -19.35 25.29
N ILE A 282 6.63 -19.36 25.88
CA ILE A 282 6.14 -18.23 26.70
C ILE A 282 7.06 -17.95 27.88
N LYS A 283 7.51 -18.99 28.59
CA LYS A 283 8.41 -18.85 29.73
C LYS A 283 9.75 -18.24 29.30
N GLU A 284 10.40 -18.86 28.31
CA GLU A 284 11.69 -18.44 27.76
C GLU A 284 11.66 -16.98 27.29
N VAL A 285 10.71 -16.65 26.42
CA VAL A 285 10.60 -15.30 25.82
C VAL A 285 10.27 -14.24 26.87
N PHE A 286 9.48 -14.57 27.90
CA PHE A 286 9.20 -13.63 28.97
C PHE A 286 10.38 -13.42 29.91
N VAL A 287 11.15 -14.48 30.24
CA VAL A 287 12.38 -14.38 31.03
C VAL A 287 13.42 -13.52 30.30
N ASP A 288 13.63 -13.75 29.00
CA ASP A 288 14.54 -12.92 28.20
C ASP A 288 14.07 -11.47 28.13
N PHE A 289 12.76 -11.24 27.99
CA PHE A 289 12.20 -9.90 28.00
C PHE A 289 12.44 -9.18 29.33
N LEU A 290 12.19 -9.86 30.45
CA LEU A 290 12.43 -9.32 31.79
C LEU A 290 13.92 -9.01 32.00
N ASN A 291 14.81 -9.94 31.67
CA ASN A 291 16.26 -9.72 31.73
C ASN A 291 16.66 -8.48 30.89
N SER A 292 16.09 -8.31 29.69
CA SER A 292 16.38 -7.14 28.85
C SER A 292 15.85 -5.82 29.43
N GLU A 293 14.71 -5.84 30.11
CA GLU A 293 14.12 -4.64 30.74
C GLU A 293 14.78 -4.32 32.09
N PHE A 294 15.33 -5.30 32.79
CA PHE A 294 16.07 -5.11 34.04
C PHE A 294 17.51 -4.63 33.84
N LEU A 295 18.08 -4.84 32.64
CA LEU A 295 19.39 -4.32 32.24
C LEU A 295 19.36 -2.85 31.78
N ARG A 296 18.16 -2.25 31.61
CA ARG A 296 17.98 -0.84 31.25
C ARG A 296 17.82 0.04 32.48
#